data_AF-A0A5C6ANV1-F1
#
_entry.id   AF-A0A5C6ANV1-F1
#
_cell.length_a   1.000
_cell.length_b   1.000
_cell.length_c   1.000
_cell.angle_alpha   90.00
_cell.angle_beta   90.00
_cell.angle_gamma   90.00
#
_symmetry.space_group_name_H-M   'P 1'
#
loop_
_entity.id
_entity.type
_entity.pdbx_description
1 polymer ?
#
loop_
_entity_poly.entity_id
_entity_poly.type
_entity_poly.pdbx_seq_one_letter_code
_entity_poly.pdbx_strand_id
1 'polypeptide(L)'
;MRSLLGLVCAQAVAICAFVESPAQAYEVFATNVFSPAEEDADPGLTGLMKVDLTTGVATSFLPENSESGFFLMTDVAVSPLDGMVYVGTQLGGLFRFDAVTGAPLANEPGGFFMQMFGAANDLEFAPDGTLYVAEIGETSSVAVVDPQGVRQANAVSDIAFISGIGLKPNGDLLIANGGLQAPGEVLQWDGANLTTFDNTNFGGILDITLLTPSGDYDRSGTTNTADYDAWAADYGDSSGGPTDGNGDGVVNAADYTLWRDHEGDESRALVTDFFANLVNSFAVDGTDRQYLVPFVPPQFPSELPPNSDFFSNFPSEVILSPNDTLLVSTLGLTRRPDNRASILEYDRDGNLLGVLADGLPPISGIALAPSGVGVATVPEPATVVLALIAAAAACRRAS
;
A
#
# COMPACT_ATOMS: atom_id res chain seq x y z
N MET A 1 -50.81 17.77 -26.92
CA MET A 1 -50.76 17.81 -25.44
C MET A 1 -50.34 16.48 -24.81
N ARG A 2 -50.73 15.31 -25.36
CA ARG A 2 -50.20 13.99 -24.91
C ARG A 2 -48.75 13.67 -25.35
N SER A 3 -48.18 14.44 -26.29
CA SER A 3 -46.80 14.24 -26.80
C SER A 3 -45.73 15.06 -26.07
N LEU A 4 -46.10 16.04 -25.23
CA LEU A 4 -45.14 16.79 -24.40
C LEU A 4 -44.91 16.12 -23.03
N LEU A 5 -45.86 15.33 -22.53
CA LEU A 5 -45.71 14.63 -21.25
C LEU A 5 -44.74 13.44 -21.30
N GLY A 6 -44.57 12.81 -22.47
CA GLY A 6 -43.58 11.73 -22.64
C GLY A 6 -42.13 12.21 -22.66
N LEU A 7 -41.88 13.46 -23.08
CA LEU A 7 -40.53 14.01 -23.18
C LEU A 7 -40.01 14.55 -21.83
N VAL A 8 -40.91 15.05 -20.98
CA VAL A 8 -40.55 15.53 -19.63
C VAL A 8 -40.31 14.37 -18.67
N CYS A 9 -41.00 13.23 -18.81
CA CYS A 9 -40.69 12.02 -18.05
C CYS A 9 -39.39 11.34 -18.50
N ALA A 10 -38.99 11.44 -19.76
CA ALA A 10 -37.72 10.90 -20.25
C ALA A 10 -36.51 11.78 -19.85
N GLN A 11 -36.68 13.10 -19.76
CA GLN A 11 -35.64 14.00 -19.26
C GLN A 11 -35.50 14.01 -17.73
N ALA A 12 -36.53 13.62 -16.98
CA ALA A 12 -36.43 13.44 -15.52
C ALA A 12 -35.72 12.13 -15.11
N VAL A 13 -35.51 11.19 -16.04
CA VAL A 13 -34.73 9.96 -15.84
C VAL A 13 -33.28 10.11 -16.34
N ALA A 14 -32.97 11.17 -17.09
CA ALA A 14 -31.65 11.43 -17.69
C ALA A 14 -30.88 12.58 -16.99
N ILE A 15 -31.18 12.85 -15.73
CA ILE A 15 -30.32 13.62 -14.82
C ILE A 15 -30.14 12.77 -13.55
N CYS A 16 -29.68 11.52 -13.71
CA CYS A 16 -28.74 11.02 -12.72
C CYS A 16 -27.49 11.85 -12.97
N ALA A 17 -27.26 12.83 -12.11
CA ALA A 17 -25.93 13.39 -11.97
C ALA A 17 -24.98 12.18 -11.90
N PHE A 18 -24.02 12.12 -12.82
CA PHE A 18 -22.75 11.45 -12.52
C PHE A 18 -22.20 12.20 -11.32
N VAL A 19 -22.64 11.78 -10.14
CA VAL A 19 -21.83 11.92 -8.95
C VAL A 19 -20.72 10.94 -9.26
N GLU A 20 -19.61 11.43 -9.81
CA GLU A 20 -18.33 10.74 -9.63
C GLU A 20 -18.35 10.31 -8.16
N SER A 21 -18.28 9.00 -7.90
CA SER A 21 -18.04 8.58 -6.53
C SER A 21 -16.82 9.39 -6.09
N PRO A 22 -16.88 10.10 -4.94
CA PRO A 22 -15.69 10.80 -4.49
C PRO A 22 -14.60 9.74 -4.45
N ALA A 23 -13.50 9.98 -5.18
CA ALA A 23 -12.33 9.11 -5.17
C ALA A 23 -12.12 8.66 -3.72
N GLN A 24 -12.13 7.35 -3.49
CA GLN A 24 -12.06 6.80 -2.15
C GLN A 24 -10.90 7.51 -1.45
N ALA A 25 -11.18 8.19 -0.33
CA ALA A 25 -10.12 8.79 0.43
C ALA A 25 -9.30 7.63 1.01
N TYR A 26 -7.97 7.73 0.98
CA TYR A 26 -7.08 6.76 1.60
C TYR A 26 -6.27 7.46 2.67
N GLU A 27 -6.09 6.77 3.79
CA GLU A 27 -5.14 7.17 4.82
C GLU A 27 -3.85 6.36 4.62
N VAL A 28 -2.70 7.01 4.77
CA VAL A 28 -1.42 6.30 4.80
C VAL A 28 -1.06 6.01 6.24
N PHE A 29 -0.93 4.75 6.57
CA PHE A 29 -0.24 4.30 7.76
C PHE A 29 1.25 4.38 7.55
N ALA A 30 2.00 4.79 8.58
CA ALA A 30 3.44 4.84 8.54
C ALA A 30 4.05 4.33 9.85
N THR A 31 5.10 3.52 9.74
CA THR A 31 5.91 3.05 10.87
C THR A 31 7.21 3.83 10.97
N ASN A 32 7.80 3.81 12.18
CA ASN A 32 9.14 4.33 12.42
C ASN A 32 9.92 3.35 13.29
N VAL A 33 11.09 2.99 12.79
CA VAL A 33 11.96 2.00 13.41
C VAL A 33 12.90 2.57 14.47
N PHE A 34 13.07 3.90 14.54
CA PHE A 34 13.96 4.54 15.50
C PHE A 34 13.19 5.17 16.66
N SER A 35 13.61 4.82 17.88
CA SER A 35 13.08 5.44 19.09
C SER A 35 13.40 6.95 19.16
N PRO A 36 12.55 7.75 19.82
CA PRO A 36 12.82 9.16 20.06
C PRO A 36 14.12 9.40 20.84
N ALA A 37 14.88 10.42 20.44
CA ALA A 37 15.96 10.94 21.28
C ALA A 37 15.37 11.88 22.37
N GLU A 38 16.08 12.08 23.49
CA GLU A 38 15.60 12.91 24.61
C GLU A 38 15.31 14.39 24.25
N GLU A 39 15.76 14.87 23.08
CA GLU A 39 15.59 16.25 22.58
C GLU A 39 14.78 16.33 21.27
N ASP A 40 13.87 15.39 21.03
CA ASP A 40 12.99 15.39 19.84
C ASP A 40 12.12 16.65 19.73
N ALA A 41 12.04 17.24 18.53
CA ALA A 41 11.14 18.35 18.25
C ALA A 41 9.67 17.91 18.25
N ASP A 42 9.40 16.65 17.90
CA ASP A 42 8.06 16.06 17.82
C ASP A 42 7.97 14.75 18.62
N PRO A 43 8.11 14.79 19.95
CA PRO A 43 8.10 13.59 20.79
C PRO A 43 6.75 12.85 20.77
N GLY A 44 5.69 13.46 20.22
CA GLY A 44 4.36 12.89 20.11
C GLY A 44 4.10 12.08 18.83
N LEU A 45 4.97 12.17 17.81
CA LEU A 45 4.86 11.34 16.60
C LEU A 45 5.60 10.02 16.82
N THR A 46 4.99 9.12 17.57
CA THR A 46 5.53 7.78 17.86
C THR A 46 4.50 6.71 17.54
N GLY A 47 4.96 5.47 17.45
CA GLY A 47 4.11 4.32 17.20
C GLY A 47 3.62 4.29 15.76
N LEU A 48 2.47 3.66 15.53
CA LEU A 48 1.85 3.64 14.22
C LEU A 48 1.22 5.01 13.95
N MET A 49 1.65 5.66 12.87
CA MET A 49 1.17 6.99 12.48
C MET A 49 0.13 6.89 11.37
N LYS A 50 -0.74 7.89 11.28
CA LYS A 50 -1.57 8.19 10.10
C LYS A 50 -1.10 9.49 9.48
N VAL A 51 -0.92 9.49 8.16
CA VAL A 51 -0.57 10.67 7.36
C VAL A 51 -1.73 10.98 6.42
N ASP A 52 -2.30 12.18 6.56
CA ASP A 52 -3.26 12.73 5.61
C ASP A 52 -2.50 13.30 4.42
N LEU A 53 -2.57 12.62 3.27
CA LEU A 53 -1.86 13.02 2.05
C LEU A 53 -2.38 14.33 1.44
N THR A 54 -3.57 14.79 1.80
CA THR A 54 -4.13 16.06 1.31
C THR A 54 -3.54 17.23 2.06
N THR A 55 -3.32 17.08 3.37
CA THR A 55 -2.83 18.15 4.25
C THR A 55 -1.34 18.03 4.58
N GLY A 56 -0.74 16.86 4.36
CA GLY A 56 0.61 16.50 4.77
C GLY A 56 0.77 16.28 6.28
N VAL A 57 -0.32 16.30 7.04
CA VAL A 57 -0.29 16.22 8.50
C VAL A 57 -0.19 14.76 8.96
N ALA A 58 0.84 14.45 9.74
CA ALA A 58 0.97 13.18 10.44
C ALA A 58 0.43 13.26 11.87
N THR A 59 -0.20 12.19 12.34
CA THR A 59 -0.65 12.03 13.72
C THR A 59 -0.33 10.63 14.23
N SER A 60 -0.03 10.49 15.52
CA SER A 60 0.07 9.15 16.14
C SER A 60 -1.33 8.55 16.21
N PHE A 61 -1.51 7.37 15.60
CA PHE A 61 -2.75 6.60 15.65
C PHE A 61 -2.73 5.62 16.81
N LEU A 62 -1.64 4.86 16.95
CA LEU A 62 -1.39 4.01 18.11
C LEU A 62 0.01 4.34 18.65
N PRO A 63 0.12 4.91 19.87
CA PRO A 63 1.42 5.29 20.42
C PRO A 63 2.25 4.05 20.79
N GLU A 64 3.57 4.22 20.84
CA GLU A 64 4.45 3.15 21.34
C GLU A 64 4.10 2.75 22.77
N ASN A 65 4.23 1.46 23.05
CA ASN A 65 4.06 0.89 24.38
C ASN A 65 5.11 -0.20 24.63
N SER A 66 6.12 0.16 25.41
CA SER A 66 7.20 -0.75 25.79
C SER A 66 6.74 -1.92 26.67
N GLU A 67 5.64 -1.76 27.42
CA GLU A 67 5.09 -2.84 28.26
C GLU A 67 4.44 -3.95 27.43
N SER A 68 3.80 -3.59 26.31
CA SER A 68 3.19 -4.56 25.39
C SER A 68 4.15 -5.05 24.30
N GLY A 69 5.34 -4.46 24.17
CA GLY A 69 6.26 -4.75 23.07
C GLY A 69 5.93 -4.01 21.77
N PHE A 70 4.98 -3.09 21.78
CA PHE A 70 4.55 -2.33 20.61
C PHE A 70 5.41 -1.08 20.42
N PHE A 71 6.66 -1.27 19.99
CA PHE A 71 7.63 -0.21 19.71
C PHE A 71 8.71 -0.74 18.76
N LEU A 72 9.55 0.13 18.19
CA LEU A 72 10.54 -0.25 17.14
C LEU A 72 9.85 -0.98 15.97
N MET A 73 8.79 -0.38 15.46
CA MET A 73 8.04 -0.97 14.35
C MET A 73 8.87 -0.88 13.08
N THR A 74 8.81 -1.93 12.29
CA THR A 74 9.60 -2.10 11.08
C THR A 74 8.75 -1.80 9.86
N ASP A 75 7.58 -2.45 9.81
CA ASP A 75 6.71 -2.41 8.65
C ASP A 75 5.22 -2.53 9.04
N VAL A 76 4.33 -2.11 8.15
CA VAL A 76 2.88 -2.14 8.28
C VAL A 76 2.23 -2.62 6.99
N ALA A 77 1.24 -3.52 7.11
CA ALA A 77 0.44 -3.96 5.98
C ALA A 77 -1.05 -4.00 6.34
N VAL A 78 -1.94 -3.84 5.35
CA VAL A 78 -3.39 -3.91 5.55
C VAL A 78 -3.93 -5.19 4.93
N SER A 79 -4.63 -5.99 5.73
CA SER A 79 -5.21 -7.25 5.27
C SER A 79 -6.32 -6.99 4.23
N PRO A 80 -6.27 -7.66 3.06
CA PRO A 80 -7.28 -7.50 2.03
C PRO A 80 -8.63 -8.13 2.38
N LEU A 81 -8.68 -8.99 3.42
CA LEU A 81 -9.89 -9.75 3.77
C LEU A 81 -10.79 -9.02 4.78
N ASP A 82 -10.18 -8.34 5.73
CA ASP A 82 -10.88 -7.77 6.90
C ASP A 82 -10.52 -6.32 7.18
N GLY A 83 -9.58 -5.73 6.42
CA GLY A 83 -9.15 -4.33 6.60
C GLY A 83 -8.40 -4.09 7.91
N MET A 84 -7.96 -5.14 8.60
CA MET A 84 -7.13 -5.01 9.79
C MET A 84 -5.72 -4.56 9.39
N VAL A 85 -5.15 -3.62 10.13
CA VAL A 85 -3.76 -3.18 9.98
C VAL A 85 -2.85 -4.08 10.82
N TYR A 86 -1.82 -4.65 10.19
CA TYR A 86 -0.80 -5.48 10.80
C TYR A 86 0.49 -4.70 10.91
N VAL A 87 1.20 -4.83 12.03
CA VAL A 87 2.43 -4.08 12.30
C VAL A 87 3.51 -5.03 12.82
N GLY A 88 4.63 -5.07 12.12
CA GLY A 88 5.83 -5.81 12.50
C GLY A 88 6.71 -5.00 13.44
N THR A 89 7.52 -5.68 14.26
CA THR A 89 8.49 -5.04 15.15
C THR A 89 9.85 -5.72 15.10
N GLN A 90 10.91 -4.97 15.43
CA GLN A 90 12.27 -5.51 15.55
C GLN A 90 12.41 -6.59 16.62
N LEU A 91 11.48 -6.65 17.59
CA LEU A 91 11.47 -7.66 18.64
C LEU A 91 10.70 -8.93 18.23
N GLY A 92 10.22 -8.98 16.98
CA GLY A 92 9.48 -10.12 16.44
C GLY A 92 8.01 -10.17 16.87
N GLY A 93 7.50 -9.15 17.56
CA GLY A 93 6.08 -9.03 17.80
C GLY A 93 5.36 -8.63 16.52
N LEU A 94 4.34 -9.39 16.14
CA LEU A 94 3.37 -9.02 15.11
C LEU A 94 2.06 -8.63 15.80
N PHE A 95 1.58 -7.43 15.49
CA PHE A 95 0.39 -6.85 16.09
C PHE A 95 -0.67 -6.58 15.03
N ARG A 96 -1.95 -6.61 15.40
CA ARG A 96 -3.04 -6.19 14.50
C ARG A 96 -4.14 -5.41 15.19
N PHE A 97 -4.69 -4.45 14.46
CA PHE A 97 -5.72 -3.54 14.94
C PHE A 97 -6.73 -3.23 13.83
N ASP A 98 -7.93 -2.81 14.22
CA ASP A 98 -8.89 -2.25 13.28
C ASP A 98 -8.35 -0.91 12.73
N ALA A 99 -8.23 -0.79 11.41
CA ALA A 99 -7.62 0.37 10.76
C ALA A 99 -8.38 1.69 11.00
N VAL A 100 -9.66 1.62 11.38
CA VAL A 100 -10.48 2.82 11.61
C VAL A 100 -10.39 3.25 13.07
N THR A 101 -10.58 2.32 13.98
CA THR A 101 -10.76 2.58 15.42
C THR A 101 -9.50 2.38 16.24
N GLY A 102 -8.51 1.66 15.72
CA GLY A 102 -7.31 1.25 16.45
C GLY A 102 -7.61 0.19 17.52
N ALA A 103 -8.83 -0.35 17.55
CA ALA A 103 -9.21 -1.37 18.52
C ALA A 103 -8.56 -2.71 18.16
N PRO A 104 -7.98 -3.43 19.12
CA PRO A 104 -7.54 -4.80 18.89
C PRO A 104 -8.74 -5.75 18.88
N LEU A 105 -8.51 -6.98 18.39
CA LEU A 105 -9.51 -8.04 18.54
C LEU A 105 -9.68 -8.44 20.01
N ALA A 106 -10.89 -8.88 20.37
CA ALA A 106 -11.25 -9.16 21.75
C ALA A 106 -10.38 -10.25 22.42
N ASN A 107 -9.85 -11.20 21.62
CA ASN A 107 -8.96 -12.28 22.05
C ASN A 107 -7.47 -11.89 22.04
N GLU A 108 -7.13 -10.68 21.61
CA GLU A 108 -5.76 -10.18 21.43
C GLU A 108 -5.61 -8.85 22.16
N PRO A 109 -5.70 -8.81 23.50
CA PRO A 109 -5.61 -7.57 24.25
C PRO A 109 -4.28 -6.87 23.97
N GLY A 110 -4.33 -5.58 23.63
CA GLY A 110 -3.16 -4.81 23.20
C GLY A 110 -2.71 -5.07 21.76
N GLY A 111 -3.49 -5.82 20.98
CA GLY A 111 -3.27 -6.09 19.55
C GLY A 111 -2.20 -7.13 19.27
N PHE A 112 -1.61 -7.75 20.28
CA PHE A 112 -0.59 -8.77 20.08
C PHE A 112 -1.19 -10.00 19.41
N PHE A 113 -0.79 -10.25 18.16
CA PHE A 113 -1.30 -11.35 17.36
C PHE A 113 -0.38 -12.57 17.45
N MET A 114 0.93 -12.38 17.27
CA MET A 114 1.87 -13.49 17.18
C MET A 114 3.31 -13.09 17.53
N GLN A 115 4.08 -14.00 18.13
CA GLN A 115 5.53 -13.91 18.22
C GLN A 115 6.18 -14.61 17.02
N MET A 116 6.96 -13.86 16.24
CA MET A 116 7.84 -14.35 15.19
C MET A 116 9.13 -14.96 15.77
N PHE A 117 9.80 -15.78 14.96
CA PHE A 117 11.08 -16.39 15.36
C PHE A 117 12.27 -15.45 15.18
N GLY A 118 12.10 -14.39 14.40
CA GLY A 118 13.04 -13.28 14.25
C GLY A 118 12.33 -11.93 14.32
N ALA A 119 13.04 -10.85 14.04
CA ALA A 119 12.45 -9.54 13.79
C ALA A 119 11.54 -9.64 12.56
N ALA A 120 10.28 -9.23 12.68
CA ALA A 120 9.40 -9.11 11.52
C ALA A 120 9.84 -7.85 10.77
N ASN A 121 10.51 -7.96 9.62
CA ASN A 121 11.10 -6.81 8.94
C ASN A 121 10.18 -6.21 7.87
N ASP A 122 9.43 -7.05 7.17
CA ASP A 122 8.57 -6.69 6.06
C ASP A 122 7.37 -7.65 5.98
N LEU A 123 6.22 -7.15 5.57
CA LEU A 123 4.91 -7.80 5.62
C LEU A 123 4.20 -7.70 4.27
N GLU A 124 3.95 -8.85 3.63
CA GLU A 124 3.27 -8.87 2.34
C GLU A 124 2.06 -9.81 2.37
N PHE A 125 0.89 -9.30 1.98
CA PHE A 125 -0.34 -10.10 1.89
C PHE A 125 -0.55 -10.64 0.48
N ALA A 126 -0.78 -11.95 0.39
CA ALA A 126 -1.39 -12.52 -0.80
C ALA A 126 -2.88 -12.12 -0.90
N PRO A 127 -3.45 -12.11 -2.12
CA PRO A 127 -4.86 -11.83 -2.32
C PRO A 127 -5.83 -12.77 -1.58
N ASP A 128 -5.39 -13.99 -1.24
CA ASP A 128 -6.18 -14.94 -0.48
C ASP A 128 -6.15 -14.71 1.05
N GLY A 129 -5.41 -13.69 1.50
CA GLY A 129 -5.21 -13.33 2.90
C GLY A 129 -4.05 -14.03 3.59
N THR A 130 -3.26 -14.84 2.88
CA THR A 130 -2.02 -15.40 3.43
C THR A 130 -1.02 -14.26 3.65
N LEU A 131 -0.49 -14.16 4.87
CA LEU A 131 0.54 -13.18 5.22
C LEU A 131 1.92 -13.82 5.14
N TYR A 132 2.79 -13.24 4.31
CA TYR A 132 4.22 -13.52 4.30
C TYR A 132 4.93 -12.51 5.18
N VAL A 133 5.89 -12.98 5.99
CA VAL A 133 6.68 -12.11 6.88
C VAL A 133 8.14 -12.38 6.63
N ALA A 134 8.89 -11.36 6.21
CA ALA A 134 10.35 -11.40 6.21
C ALA A 134 10.84 -11.39 7.66
N GLU A 135 11.48 -12.47 8.09
CA GLU A 135 12.03 -12.60 9.44
C GLU A 135 13.55 -12.48 9.42
N ILE A 136 14.08 -11.50 10.14
CA ILE A 136 15.53 -11.36 10.35
C ILE A 136 15.92 -12.02 11.68
N GLY A 137 16.82 -13.00 11.59
CA GLY A 137 17.37 -13.72 12.73
C GLY A 137 18.76 -14.28 12.42
N GLU A 138 19.23 -15.24 13.23
CA GLU A 138 20.50 -15.94 12.95
C GLU A 138 20.49 -16.62 11.58
N THR A 139 19.34 -17.17 11.19
CA THR A 139 19.01 -17.58 9.82
C THR A 139 17.72 -16.88 9.42
N SER A 140 17.79 -15.97 8.43
CA SER A 140 16.59 -15.24 8.01
C SER A 140 15.70 -16.15 7.16
N SER A 141 14.39 -15.95 7.27
CA SER A 141 13.38 -16.76 6.60
C SER A 141 12.17 -15.93 6.18
N VAL A 142 11.38 -16.46 5.26
CA VAL A 142 10.04 -15.93 5.00
C VAL A 142 9.03 -16.84 5.69
N ALA A 143 8.42 -16.34 6.78
CA ALA A 143 7.33 -17.01 7.44
C ALA A 143 6.06 -16.93 6.60
N VAL A 144 5.18 -17.92 6.79
CA VAL A 144 3.85 -17.93 6.18
C VAL A 144 2.83 -18.05 7.30
N VAL A 145 1.85 -17.16 7.32
CA VAL A 145 0.69 -17.20 8.22
C VAL A 145 -0.54 -17.32 7.35
N ASP A 146 -1.30 -18.40 7.53
CA ASP A 146 -2.50 -18.62 6.71
C ASP A 146 -3.61 -17.59 7.06
N PRO A 147 -4.67 -17.49 6.23
CA PRO A 147 -5.76 -16.54 6.48
C PRO A 147 -6.55 -16.81 7.77
N GLN A 148 -6.35 -17.96 8.42
CA GLN A 148 -6.94 -18.27 9.73
C GLN A 148 -6.05 -17.80 10.89
N GLY A 149 -4.90 -17.19 10.57
CA GLY A 149 -3.94 -16.67 11.51
C GLY A 149 -3.00 -17.74 12.09
N VAL A 150 -2.86 -18.88 11.43
CA VAL A 150 -1.99 -19.97 11.88
C VAL A 150 -0.68 -19.93 11.12
N ARG A 151 0.43 -19.92 11.86
CA ARG A 151 1.78 -20.01 11.28
C ARG A 151 2.00 -21.39 10.66
N GLN A 152 2.44 -21.38 9.41
CA GLN A 152 2.81 -22.56 8.62
C GLN A 152 4.34 -22.74 8.59
N ALA A 153 4.80 -23.73 7.82
CA ALA A 153 6.21 -23.86 7.52
C ALA A 153 6.71 -22.62 6.74
N ASN A 154 7.96 -22.23 6.97
CA ASN A 154 8.57 -21.13 6.22
C ASN A 154 8.55 -21.45 4.72
N ALA A 155 8.25 -20.46 3.89
CA ALA A 155 8.35 -20.58 2.43
C ALA A 155 9.81 -20.84 2.02
N VAL A 156 10.72 -20.07 2.62
CA VAL A 156 12.16 -20.20 2.42
C VAL A 156 12.91 -19.85 3.69
N SER A 157 14.12 -20.36 3.84
CA SER A 157 14.98 -20.16 5.01
C SER A 157 16.45 -20.10 4.59
N ASP A 158 17.32 -19.78 5.54
CA ASP A 158 18.78 -19.69 5.34
C ASP A 158 19.19 -18.61 4.33
N ILE A 159 18.42 -17.51 4.28
CA ILE A 159 18.78 -16.33 3.50
C ILE A 159 19.60 -15.37 4.37
N ALA A 160 20.63 -14.76 3.80
CA ALA A 160 21.46 -13.80 4.49
C ALA A 160 20.75 -12.43 4.54
N PHE A 161 20.10 -12.11 5.66
CA PHE A 161 19.40 -10.85 5.95
C PHE A 161 18.36 -10.48 4.87
N ILE A 162 17.08 -10.71 5.16
CA ILE A 162 15.99 -10.34 4.24
C ILE A 162 15.54 -8.92 4.59
N SER A 163 15.60 -8.02 3.62
CA SER A 163 15.12 -6.64 3.79
C SER A 163 13.69 -6.46 3.34
N GLY A 164 13.29 -7.09 2.24
CA GLY A 164 11.92 -7.00 1.74
C GLY A 164 11.49 -8.25 0.97
N ILE A 165 10.18 -8.38 0.78
CA ILE A 165 9.51 -9.46 0.06
C ILE A 165 8.41 -8.87 -0.81
N GLY A 166 8.21 -9.46 -1.99
CA GLY A 166 7.16 -9.04 -2.89
C GLY A 166 6.54 -10.22 -3.60
N LEU A 167 5.21 -10.29 -3.66
CA LEU A 167 4.50 -11.42 -4.22
C LEU A 167 4.20 -11.19 -5.72
N LYS A 168 4.69 -12.08 -6.57
CA LYS A 168 4.37 -12.06 -7.99
C LYS A 168 2.94 -12.58 -8.23
N PRO A 169 2.26 -12.16 -9.32
CA PRO A 169 0.92 -12.64 -9.62
C PRO A 169 0.80 -14.16 -9.78
N ASN A 170 1.88 -14.83 -10.19
CA ASN A 170 1.95 -16.28 -10.30
C ASN A 170 2.16 -17.03 -8.96
N GLY A 171 2.29 -16.31 -7.83
CA GLY A 171 2.48 -16.86 -6.50
C GLY A 171 3.94 -17.09 -6.07
N ASP A 172 4.89 -16.85 -6.96
CA ASP A 172 6.32 -16.85 -6.58
C ASP A 172 6.63 -15.61 -5.71
N LEU A 173 7.64 -15.73 -4.85
CA LEU A 173 8.14 -14.61 -4.05
C LEU A 173 9.41 -14.03 -4.66
N LEU A 174 9.46 -12.71 -4.80
CA LEU A 174 10.72 -11.97 -4.88
C LEU A 174 11.18 -11.62 -3.46
N ILE A 175 12.49 -11.72 -3.24
CA ILE A 175 13.07 -11.55 -1.91
C ILE A 175 14.31 -10.69 -2.06
N ALA A 176 14.28 -9.50 -1.46
CA ALA A 176 15.45 -8.66 -1.35
C ALA A 176 16.31 -9.10 -0.17
N ASN A 177 17.62 -9.21 -0.40
CA ASN A 177 18.58 -9.40 0.68
C ASN A 177 19.51 -8.19 0.85
N GLY A 178 20.28 -8.17 1.94
CA GLY A 178 21.15 -7.03 2.27
C GLY A 178 20.40 -5.92 3.01
N GLY A 179 21.00 -4.73 3.14
CA GLY A 179 20.37 -3.62 3.85
C GLY A 179 21.34 -2.53 4.27
N LEU A 180 21.05 -1.85 5.38
CA LEU A 180 21.84 -0.71 5.88
C LEU A 180 23.32 -1.01 6.19
N GLN A 181 23.73 -2.28 6.21
CA GLN A 181 25.08 -2.70 6.58
C GLN A 181 25.79 -3.51 5.50
N ALA A 182 25.10 -3.89 4.43
CA ALA A 182 25.66 -4.75 3.39
C ALA A 182 24.92 -4.57 2.05
N PRO A 183 25.64 -4.69 0.92
CA PRO A 183 25.01 -4.75 -0.39
C PRO A 183 24.08 -5.95 -0.51
N GLY A 184 23.18 -5.88 -1.49
CA GLY A 184 22.11 -6.85 -1.69
C GLY A 184 21.90 -7.24 -3.15
N GLU A 185 21.10 -8.27 -3.34
CA GLU A 185 20.57 -8.76 -4.62
C GLU A 185 19.09 -9.14 -4.45
N VAL A 186 18.40 -9.39 -5.57
CA VAL A 186 17.03 -9.89 -5.55
C VAL A 186 17.03 -11.37 -5.90
N LEU A 187 16.42 -12.17 -5.04
CA LEU A 187 16.22 -13.60 -5.21
C LEU A 187 14.76 -13.87 -5.59
N GLN A 188 14.50 -15.01 -6.22
CA GLN A 188 13.16 -15.52 -6.48
C GLN A 188 12.99 -16.91 -5.87
N TRP A 189 11.86 -17.14 -5.23
CA TRP A 189 11.41 -18.45 -4.78
C TRP A 189 10.15 -18.87 -5.55
N ASP A 190 10.21 -20.03 -6.22
CA ASP A 190 9.15 -20.56 -7.10
C ASP A 190 8.22 -21.61 -6.44
N GLY A 191 8.26 -21.70 -5.11
CA GLY A 191 7.63 -22.78 -4.35
C GLY A 191 8.55 -23.96 -4.04
N ALA A 192 9.69 -24.09 -4.73
CA ALA A 192 10.61 -25.21 -4.57
C ALA A 192 12.09 -24.80 -4.57
N ASN A 193 12.48 -23.84 -5.40
CA ASN A 193 13.85 -23.43 -5.63
C ASN A 193 14.02 -21.96 -5.32
N LEU A 194 15.17 -21.62 -4.74
CA LEU A 194 15.63 -20.25 -4.59
C LEU A 194 16.69 -19.98 -5.67
N THR A 195 16.47 -18.99 -6.50
CA THR A 195 17.39 -18.58 -7.57
C THR A 195 17.65 -17.08 -7.50
N THR A 196 18.80 -16.63 -8.03
CA THR A 196 19.02 -15.19 -8.24
C THR A 196 18.06 -14.73 -9.34
N PHE A 197 17.21 -13.76 -9.01
CA PHE A 197 16.30 -13.11 -9.96
C PHE A 197 17.06 -12.06 -10.77
N ASP A 198 17.73 -11.16 -10.06
CA ASP A 198 18.60 -10.14 -10.65
C ASP A 198 19.91 -10.04 -9.88
N ASN A 199 21.01 -9.91 -10.62
CA ASN A 199 22.36 -9.89 -10.07
C ASN A 199 22.96 -8.48 -9.98
N THR A 200 22.12 -7.44 -10.07
CA THR A 200 22.54 -6.07 -9.74
C THR A 200 22.98 -6.05 -8.29
N ASN A 201 24.20 -5.56 -8.06
CA ASN A 201 24.73 -5.40 -6.72
C ASN A 201 24.27 -4.05 -6.18
N PHE A 202 23.12 -4.05 -5.50
CA PHE A 202 22.55 -2.86 -4.86
C PHE A 202 23.44 -2.43 -3.69
N GLY A 203 23.51 -1.12 -3.45
CA GLY A 203 24.30 -0.58 -2.34
C GLY A 203 23.78 -1.07 -0.98
N GLY A 204 22.46 -1.25 -0.87
CA GLY A 204 21.75 -1.88 0.24
C GLY A 204 20.25 -1.75 0.01
N ILE A 205 19.53 -2.87 -0.01
CA ILE A 205 18.09 -2.87 -0.31
C ILE A 205 17.29 -2.71 0.99
N LEU A 206 16.25 -1.87 1.01
CA LEU A 206 15.33 -1.80 2.15
C LEU A 206 13.99 -2.47 1.90
N ASP A 207 13.52 -2.45 0.67
CA ASP A 207 12.23 -3.01 0.29
C ASP A 207 12.22 -3.43 -1.20
N ILE A 208 11.31 -4.35 -1.53
CA ILE A 208 10.92 -4.71 -2.88
C ILE A 208 9.39 -4.80 -3.01
N THR A 209 8.82 -3.95 -3.86
CA THR A 209 7.38 -3.94 -4.13
C THR A 209 7.05 -4.40 -5.55
N LEU A 210 5.97 -5.14 -5.74
CA LEU A 210 5.45 -5.55 -7.05
C LEU A 210 4.35 -4.60 -7.50
N LEU A 211 4.53 -4.01 -8.68
CA LEU A 211 3.51 -3.25 -9.37
C LEU A 211 2.84 -4.15 -10.41
N THR A 212 1.54 -4.35 -10.26
CA THR A 212 0.70 -4.90 -11.32
C THR A 212 0.23 -3.79 -12.26
N PRO A 213 0.20 -4.02 -13.59
CA PRO A 213 -0.42 -3.11 -14.52
C PRO A 213 -1.87 -2.83 -14.17
N SER A 214 -2.29 -1.59 -14.34
CA SER A 214 -3.71 -1.26 -14.33
C SER A 214 -4.37 -1.99 -15.50
N GLY A 215 -5.53 -2.61 -15.29
CA GLY A 215 -6.21 -3.37 -16.34
C GLY A 215 -5.73 -4.82 -16.56
N ASP A 216 -4.77 -5.32 -15.78
CA ASP A 216 -4.48 -6.76 -15.64
C ASP A 216 -5.56 -7.44 -14.76
N TYR A 217 -6.74 -7.63 -15.34
CA TYR A 217 -7.93 -8.15 -14.67
C TYR A 217 -7.85 -9.64 -14.37
N ASP A 218 -7.07 -10.40 -15.13
CA ASP A 218 -6.83 -11.82 -14.86
C ASP A 218 -5.63 -12.08 -13.95
N ARG A 219 -4.88 -11.02 -13.61
CA ARG A 219 -3.68 -11.05 -12.75
C ARG A 219 -2.61 -11.99 -13.31
N SER A 220 -2.46 -12.01 -14.63
CA SER A 220 -1.38 -12.75 -15.29
C SER A 220 -0.03 -12.04 -15.16
N GLY A 221 -0.04 -10.77 -14.76
CA GLY A 221 1.11 -9.88 -14.75
C GLY A 221 1.32 -9.13 -16.07
N THR A 222 0.36 -9.20 -17.00
CA THR A 222 0.41 -8.52 -18.30
C THR A 222 -0.98 -8.07 -18.70
N THR A 223 -1.16 -6.83 -19.15
CA THR A 223 -2.45 -6.36 -19.66
C THR A 223 -2.57 -6.69 -21.14
N ASN A 224 -3.42 -7.64 -21.49
CA ASN A 224 -3.57 -8.16 -22.84
C ASN A 224 -5.04 -8.50 -23.18
N THR A 225 -5.28 -9.23 -24.26
CA THR A 225 -6.64 -9.57 -24.71
C THR A 225 -7.39 -10.49 -23.73
N ALA A 226 -6.71 -11.30 -22.93
CA ALA A 226 -7.35 -12.13 -21.89
C ALA A 226 -8.04 -11.25 -20.83
N ASP A 227 -7.46 -10.11 -20.49
CA ASP A 227 -8.07 -9.13 -19.59
C ASP A 227 -9.30 -8.48 -20.20
N TYR A 228 -9.25 -8.14 -21.49
CA TYR A 228 -10.44 -7.68 -22.21
C TYR A 228 -11.56 -8.72 -22.18
N ASP A 229 -11.23 -10.00 -22.37
CA ASP A 229 -12.20 -11.09 -22.33
C ASP A 229 -12.80 -11.23 -20.90
N ALA A 230 -11.99 -11.04 -19.85
CA ALA A 230 -12.45 -11.00 -18.47
C ALA A 230 -13.40 -9.82 -18.21
N TRP A 231 -13.00 -8.59 -18.58
CA TRP A 231 -13.85 -7.41 -18.47
C TRP A 231 -15.18 -7.56 -19.25
N ALA A 232 -15.11 -8.09 -20.48
CA ALA A 232 -16.30 -8.28 -21.30
C ALA A 232 -17.26 -9.31 -20.72
N ALA A 233 -16.74 -10.34 -20.03
CA ALA A 233 -17.54 -11.33 -19.33
C ALA A 233 -18.27 -10.73 -18.10
N ASP A 234 -17.62 -9.79 -17.42
CA ASP A 234 -18.12 -9.18 -16.19
C ASP A 234 -18.85 -7.85 -16.43
N TYR A 235 -18.94 -7.35 -17.67
CA TYR A 235 -19.55 -6.06 -17.98
C TYR A 235 -20.97 -5.92 -17.42
N GLY A 236 -21.16 -4.91 -16.57
CA GLY A 236 -22.40 -4.62 -15.85
C GLY A 236 -22.52 -5.32 -14.49
N ASP A 237 -21.52 -6.08 -14.06
CA ASP A 237 -21.44 -6.58 -12.68
C ASP A 237 -21.27 -5.41 -11.71
N SER A 238 -21.95 -5.48 -10.58
CA SER A 238 -21.92 -4.48 -9.51
C SER A 238 -21.41 -5.09 -8.19
N SER A 239 -20.59 -6.13 -8.30
CA SER A 239 -19.99 -6.83 -7.15
C SER A 239 -18.63 -6.27 -6.74
N GLY A 240 -18.05 -5.35 -7.54
CA GLY A 240 -16.70 -4.80 -7.32
C GLY A 240 -15.60 -5.85 -7.49
N GLY A 241 -15.76 -6.75 -8.47
CA GLY A 241 -14.80 -7.81 -8.76
C GLY A 241 -13.47 -7.29 -9.33
N PRO A 242 -12.51 -8.18 -9.64
CA PRO A 242 -11.19 -7.79 -10.18
C PRO A 242 -11.23 -6.95 -11.46
N THR A 243 -12.33 -7.01 -12.20
CA THR A 243 -12.60 -6.28 -13.45
C THR A 243 -13.16 -4.87 -13.23
N ASP A 244 -13.51 -4.51 -11.99
CA ASP A 244 -13.81 -3.13 -11.55
C ASP A 244 -12.49 -2.38 -11.32
N GLY A 245 -11.78 -2.13 -12.42
CA GLY A 245 -10.44 -1.56 -12.42
C GLY A 245 -10.37 -0.14 -11.84
N ASN A 246 -11.46 0.64 -11.90
CA ASN A 246 -11.51 1.96 -11.29
C ASN A 246 -12.05 1.92 -9.83
N GLY A 247 -12.49 0.76 -9.35
CA GLY A 247 -12.99 0.55 -8.00
C GLY A 247 -14.28 1.32 -7.69
N ASP A 248 -15.09 1.67 -8.70
CA ASP A 248 -16.33 2.42 -8.49
C ASP A 248 -17.51 1.54 -8.04
N GLY A 249 -17.27 0.23 -7.96
CA GLY A 249 -18.21 -0.81 -7.57
C GLY A 249 -18.97 -1.40 -8.75
N VAL A 250 -18.74 -0.95 -9.99
CA VAL A 250 -19.46 -1.40 -11.19
C VAL A 250 -18.54 -1.54 -12.39
N VAL A 251 -18.46 -2.76 -12.94
CA VAL A 251 -17.73 -3.04 -14.17
C VAL A 251 -18.43 -2.38 -15.36
N ASN A 252 -17.85 -1.32 -15.90
CA ASN A 252 -18.45 -0.50 -16.94
C ASN A 252 -17.42 0.00 -17.98
N ALA A 253 -17.78 1.04 -18.73
CA ALA A 253 -16.93 1.57 -19.80
C ALA A 253 -15.69 2.31 -19.28
N ALA A 254 -15.68 2.76 -18.02
CA ALA A 254 -14.51 3.35 -17.38
C ALA A 254 -13.40 2.30 -17.18
N ASP A 255 -13.76 1.09 -16.79
CA ASP A 255 -12.79 -0.03 -16.66
C ASP A 255 -12.19 -0.39 -18.01
N TYR A 256 -13.03 -0.46 -19.06
CA TYR A 256 -12.52 -0.66 -20.43
C TYR A 256 -11.46 0.37 -20.83
N THR A 257 -11.65 1.64 -20.44
CA THR A 257 -10.65 2.66 -20.75
C THR A 257 -9.33 2.43 -20.01
N LEU A 258 -9.37 1.92 -18.77
CA LEU A 258 -8.16 1.50 -18.06
C LEU A 258 -7.45 0.37 -18.80
N TRP A 259 -8.15 -0.73 -19.10
CA TRP A 259 -7.56 -1.83 -19.88
C TRP A 259 -6.92 -1.34 -21.19
N ARG A 260 -7.65 -0.54 -21.96
CA ARG A 260 -7.17 -0.07 -23.27
C ARG A 260 -5.95 0.84 -23.15
N ASP A 261 -5.92 1.71 -22.15
CA ASP A 261 -4.85 2.67 -21.98
C ASP A 261 -3.55 1.99 -21.46
N HIS A 262 -3.67 0.78 -20.92
CA HIS A 262 -2.58 -0.05 -20.41
C HIS A 262 -2.32 -1.32 -21.23
N GLU A 263 -2.90 -1.49 -22.42
CA GLU A 263 -2.69 -2.68 -23.25
C GLU A 263 -1.19 -2.85 -23.60
N GLY A 264 -0.61 -3.96 -23.16
CA GLY A 264 0.80 -4.31 -23.32
C GLY A 264 1.69 -3.97 -22.12
N ASP A 265 1.15 -3.36 -21.07
CA ASP A 265 1.89 -3.14 -19.82
C ASP A 265 2.16 -4.48 -19.11
N GLU A 266 3.29 -4.55 -18.42
CA GLU A 266 3.75 -5.74 -17.69
C GLU A 266 4.07 -5.41 -16.23
N SER A 267 3.96 -6.41 -15.36
CA SER A 267 4.30 -6.27 -13.94
C SER A 267 5.76 -5.95 -13.74
N ARG A 268 6.02 -5.14 -12.71
CA ARG A 268 7.36 -4.62 -12.41
C ARG A 268 7.71 -4.79 -10.95
N ALA A 269 8.95 -5.15 -10.67
CA ALA A 269 9.51 -5.09 -9.33
C ALA A 269 10.17 -3.73 -9.13
N LEU A 270 9.82 -3.02 -8.06
CA LEU A 270 10.50 -1.81 -7.59
C LEU A 270 11.38 -2.16 -6.39
N VAL A 271 12.63 -1.70 -6.40
CA VAL A 271 13.63 -2.03 -5.38
C VAL A 271 14.25 -0.75 -4.83
N THR A 272 14.12 -0.50 -3.53
CA THR A 272 14.72 0.67 -2.88
C THR A 272 16.21 0.43 -2.62
N ASP A 273 17.09 1.15 -3.32
CA ASP A 273 18.54 1.14 -3.07
C ASP A 273 18.91 2.32 -2.16
N PHE A 274 19.12 2.01 -0.88
CA PHE A 274 19.42 2.96 0.16
C PHE A 274 20.68 3.78 -0.17
N PHE A 275 21.82 3.13 -0.42
CA PHE A 275 23.08 3.86 -0.58
C PHE A 275 23.23 4.55 -1.94
N ALA A 276 22.55 4.05 -2.97
CA ALA A 276 22.44 4.77 -4.22
C ALA A 276 21.44 5.93 -4.13
N ASN A 277 20.54 5.91 -3.14
CA ASN A 277 19.39 6.81 -3.00
C ASN A 277 18.53 6.78 -4.26
N LEU A 278 18.10 5.58 -4.65
CA LEU A 278 17.35 5.30 -5.87
C LEU A 278 16.24 4.28 -5.60
N VAL A 279 15.17 4.33 -6.38
CA VAL A 279 14.29 3.18 -6.57
C VAL A 279 14.55 2.63 -7.96
N ASN A 280 14.95 1.37 -8.05
CA ASN A 280 15.20 0.68 -9.31
C ASN A 280 13.94 -0.07 -9.74
N SER A 281 13.69 -0.18 -11.04
CA SER A 281 12.54 -0.92 -11.56
C SER A 281 12.98 -1.99 -12.54
N PHE A 282 12.34 -3.16 -12.49
CA PHE A 282 12.66 -4.32 -13.34
C PHE A 282 11.37 -4.95 -13.85
N ALA A 283 11.36 -5.40 -15.11
CA ALA A 283 10.29 -6.28 -15.56
C ALA A 283 10.32 -7.60 -14.75
N VAL A 284 9.16 -8.10 -14.37
CA VAL A 284 9.04 -9.30 -13.52
C VAL A 284 9.46 -10.59 -14.23
N ASP A 285 9.54 -10.58 -15.55
CA ASP A 285 10.11 -11.66 -16.36
C ASP A 285 11.65 -11.61 -16.46
N GLY A 286 12.27 -10.55 -15.92
CA GLY A 286 13.71 -10.31 -15.95
C GLY A 286 14.27 -9.85 -17.29
N THR A 287 13.42 -9.53 -18.28
CA THR A 287 13.84 -9.24 -19.66
C THR A 287 14.18 -7.77 -19.88
N ASP A 288 13.49 -6.84 -19.21
CA ASP A 288 13.80 -5.42 -19.27
C ASP A 288 14.46 -4.92 -17.98
N ARG A 289 15.75 -4.59 -18.11
CA ARG A 289 16.62 -4.07 -17.04
C ARG A 289 16.69 -2.54 -17.06
N GLN A 290 15.62 -1.91 -17.52
CA GLN A 290 15.57 -0.46 -17.58
C GLN A 290 15.46 0.11 -16.17
N TYR A 291 16.57 0.72 -15.73
CA TYR A 291 16.58 1.79 -14.73
C TYR A 291 15.64 2.90 -15.22
N LEU A 292 14.35 2.78 -14.95
CA LEU A 292 13.50 3.94 -15.03
C LEU A 292 14.00 4.96 -14.02
N VAL A 293 13.86 6.20 -14.45
CA VAL A 293 14.50 7.42 -13.99
C VAL A 293 14.79 7.37 -12.50
N PRO A 294 16.03 7.66 -12.06
CA PRO A 294 16.37 7.65 -10.65
C PRO A 294 15.37 8.53 -9.90
N PHE A 295 14.55 7.90 -9.06
CA PHE A 295 13.84 8.58 -7.99
C PHE A 295 14.95 9.13 -7.11
N VAL A 296 15.32 10.40 -7.33
CA VAL A 296 16.21 11.12 -6.43
C VAL A 296 15.30 11.95 -5.57
N PRO A 297 14.92 11.45 -4.37
CA PRO A 297 14.34 12.28 -3.34
C PRO A 297 15.05 13.63 -3.28
N PRO A 298 14.31 14.76 -3.30
CA PRO A 298 14.92 16.08 -3.39
C PRO A 298 15.94 16.27 -2.26
N GLN A 299 17.15 16.74 -2.61
CA GLN A 299 18.19 16.97 -1.62
C GLN A 299 17.74 18.04 -0.62
N PHE A 300 17.97 17.81 0.67
CA PHE A 300 17.67 18.81 1.70
C PHE A 300 18.40 20.14 1.43
N PRO A 301 17.77 21.29 1.70
CA PRO A 301 18.46 22.57 1.65
C PRO A 301 19.67 22.58 2.60
N SER A 302 20.71 23.27 2.14
CA SER A 302 22.09 23.23 2.63
C SER A 302 22.23 23.64 4.10
N GLU A 303 22.39 22.64 4.97
CA GLU A 303 23.34 22.58 6.08
C GLU A 303 23.17 21.18 6.69
N LEU A 304 23.93 20.24 6.14
CA LEU A 304 24.13 18.95 6.76
C LEU A 304 24.74 19.14 8.16
N PRO A 305 24.39 18.32 9.16
CA PRO A 305 25.10 18.31 10.43
C PRO A 305 26.62 18.16 10.20
N PRO A 306 27.49 18.83 10.97
CA PRO A 306 28.93 18.67 10.84
C PRO A 306 29.33 17.18 10.86
N ASN A 307 30.06 16.73 9.84
CA ASN A 307 30.50 15.34 9.64
C ASN A 307 29.46 14.33 9.14
N SER A 308 28.32 14.73 8.55
CA SER A 308 27.50 13.78 7.79
C SER A 308 28.01 13.67 6.35
N ASP A 309 28.62 12.53 6.02
CA ASP A 309 29.02 12.18 4.64
C ASP A 309 27.84 11.60 3.83
N PHE A 310 26.67 11.46 4.46
CA PHE A 310 25.46 10.92 3.84
C PHE A 310 24.70 12.03 3.12
N PHE A 311 24.64 11.90 1.79
CA PHE A 311 23.72 12.68 0.98
C PHE A 311 22.34 12.03 1.01
N SER A 312 21.30 12.86 1.07
CA SER A 312 19.96 12.58 0.57
C SER A 312 18.95 11.84 1.48
N ASN A 313 17.70 11.93 1.04
CA ASN A 313 16.48 11.47 1.67
C ASN A 313 16.21 10.01 1.25
N PHE A 314 16.86 9.04 1.92
CA PHE A 314 16.91 7.65 1.46
C PHE A 314 15.54 6.98 1.35
N PRO A 315 15.18 6.38 0.20
CA PRO A 315 13.92 5.66 0.04
C PRO A 315 13.90 4.43 0.96
N SER A 316 12.78 4.20 1.64
CA SER A 316 12.56 3.00 2.47
C SER A 316 11.62 2.03 1.81
N GLU A 317 10.43 2.49 1.44
CA GLU A 317 9.37 1.68 0.86
C GLU A 317 8.69 2.44 -0.29
N VAL A 318 8.12 1.67 -1.22
CA VAL A 318 7.33 2.21 -2.33
C VAL A 318 6.04 1.45 -2.46
N ILE A 319 4.90 2.13 -2.47
CA ILE A 319 3.59 1.48 -2.71
C ILE A 319 2.85 2.14 -3.87
N LEU A 320 1.97 1.40 -4.51
CA LEU A 320 1.07 1.93 -5.54
C LEU A 320 -0.12 2.63 -4.90
N SER A 321 -0.36 3.87 -5.31
CA SER A 321 -1.55 4.63 -4.91
C SER A 321 -2.76 4.24 -5.75
N PRO A 322 -3.98 4.51 -5.24
CA PRO A 322 -5.21 4.22 -5.99
C PRO A 322 -5.43 5.15 -7.18
N ASN A 323 -4.66 6.23 -7.28
CA ASN A 323 -4.63 7.12 -8.44
C ASN A 323 -3.59 6.72 -9.49
N ASP A 324 -3.06 5.49 -9.38
CA ASP A 324 -2.03 4.94 -10.26
C ASP A 324 -0.69 5.71 -10.22
N THR A 325 -0.39 6.32 -9.08
CA THR A 325 0.88 7.00 -8.77
C THR A 325 1.67 6.20 -7.75
N LEU A 326 2.98 6.42 -7.67
CA LEU A 326 3.86 5.76 -6.69
C LEU A 326 4.03 6.66 -5.48
N LEU A 327 3.78 6.11 -4.29
CA LEU A 327 4.12 6.74 -3.02
C LEU A 327 5.45 6.17 -2.55
N VAL A 328 6.43 7.03 -2.35
CA VAL A 328 7.77 6.66 -1.87
C VAL A 328 7.96 7.28 -0.49
N SER A 329 8.11 6.45 0.53
CA SER A 329 8.53 6.90 1.85
C SER A 329 10.05 6.98 1.94
N THR A 330 10.53 7.78 2.89
CA THR A 330 11.95 7.91 3.12
C THR A 330 12.32 7.81 4.59
N LEU A 331 13.53 7.34 4.89
CA LEU A 331 14.06 7.31 6.26
C LEU A 331 14.58 8.68 6.73
N GLY A 332 14.89 9.60 5.82
CA GLY A 332 15.62 10.82 6.15
C GLY A 332 17.02 10.55 6.72
N LEU A 333 17.59 11.51 7.46
CA LEU A 333 18.78 11.26 8.27
C LEU A 333 18.39 10.41 9.48
N THR A 334 19.11 9.32 9.72
CA THR A 334 18.70 8.18 10.56
C THR A 334 18.49 8.45 12.06
N ARG A 335 18.53 9.71 12.53
CA ARG A 335 18.43 10.02 13.98
C ARG A 335 17.63 11.28 14.26
N ARG A 336 16.50 11.09 14.96
CA ARG A 336 15.80 12.14 15.70
C ARG A 336 16.79 12.88 16.61
N PRO A 337 16.69 14.21 16.77
CA PRO A 337 15.54 15.07 16.50
C PRO A 337 15.42 15.61 15.07
N ASP A 338 16.32 15.25 14.15
CA ASP A 338 16.32 15.77 12.78
C ASP A 338 15.27 15.03 11.91
N ASN A 339 13.99 15.33 12.15
CA ASN A 339 12.85 14.77 11.43
C ASN A 339 12.82 15.31 10.00
N ARG A 340 13.29 14.49 9.06
CA ARG A 340 13.48 14.87 7.65
C ARG A 340 12.87 13.87 6.67
N ALA A 341 12.21 12.83 7.15
CA ALA A 341 11.52 11.90 6.28
C ALA A 341 10.39 12.61 5.51
N SER A 342 9.98 11.99 4.41
CA SER A 342 8.94 12.51 3.55
C SER A 342 8.14 11.36 2.95
N ILE A 343 6.93 11.68 2.50
CA ILE A 343 6.18 10.88 1.54
C ILE A 343 6.16 11.67 0.24
N LEU A 344 6.70 11.07 -0.80
CA LEU A 344 6.85 11.65 -2.12
C LEU A 344 5.90 10.94 -3.09
N GLU A 345 5.35 11.68 -4.03
CA GLU A 345 4.49 11.13 -5.09
C GLU A 345 5.20 11.21 -6.44
N TYR A 346 5.18 10.11 -7.17
CA TYR A 346 5.75 10.01 -8.52
C TYR A 346 4.75 9.39 -9.49
N ASP A 347 4.90 9.66 -10.79
CA ASP A 347 4.24 8.83 -11.80
C ASP A 347 5.00 7.50 -12.03
N ARG A 348 4.42 6.59 -12.82
CA ARG A 348 5.03 5.30 -13.17
C ARG A 348 6.33 5.43 -13.99
N ASP A 349 6.60 6.61 -14.57
CA ASP A 349 7.82 6.92 -15.31
C ASP A 349 8.95 7.43 -14.40
N GLY A 350 8.67 7.67 -13.12
CA GLY A 350 9.62 8.15 -12.12
C GLY A 350 9.75 9.68 -12.04
N ASN A 351 8.80 10.43 -12.62
CA ASN A 351 8.77 11.89 -12.46
C ASN A 351 8.11 12.25 -11.13
N LEU A 352 8.77 13.12 -10.34
CA LEU A 352 8.20 13.63 -9.09
C LEU A 352 6.99 14.51 -9.39
N LEU A 353 5.82 14.09 -8.90
CA LEU A 353 4.57 14.83 -8.95
C LEU A 353 4.46 15.81 -7.78
N GLY A 354 4.94 15.42 -6.59
CA GLY A 354 4.89 16.28 -5.42
C GLY A 354 5.53 15.70 -4.16
N VAL A 355 5.69 16.57 -3.17
CA VAL A 355 6.00 16.19 -1.78
C VAL A 355 4.68 16.24 -1.02
N LEU A 356 4.15 15.09 -0.62
CA LEU A 356 2.84 14.99 0.04
C LEU A 356 2.93 15.27 1.54
N ALA A 357 4.03 14.86 2.16
CA ALA A 357 4.33 15.16 3.55
C ALA A 357 5.84 15.25 3.74
N ASP A 358 6.31 16.15 4.60
CA ASP A 358 7.71 16.34 4.95
C ASP A 358 7.89 16.63 6.44
N GLY A 359 9.14 16.70 6.90
CA GLY A 359 9.45 16.90 8.31
C GLY A 359 9.03 15.72 9.19
N LEU A 360 8.91 14.53 8.59
CA LEU A 360 8.41 13.35 9.29
C LEU A 360 9.54 12.62 10.06
N PRO A 361 9.19 11.82 11.06
CA PRO A 361 10.12 10.86 11.66
C PRO A 361 10.57 9.85 10.61
N PRO A 362 11.75 9.22 10.73
CA PRO A 362 12.19 8.21 9.78
C PRO A 362 11.12 7.16 9.49
N ILE A 363 10.65 7.08 8.25
CA ILE A 363 9.58 6.15 7.89
C ILE A 363 10.22 4.85 7.46
N SER A 364 9.95 3.77 8.17
CA SER A 364 10.47 2.44 7.83
C SER A 364 9.54 1.68 6.90
N GLY A 365 8.23 1.85 7.05
CA GLY A 365 7.26 1.37 6.08
C GLY A 365 5.93 2.13 6.06
N ILE A 366 5.14 1.93 5.01
CA ILE A 366 3.87 2.58 4.72
C ILE A 366 2.82 1.62 4.14
N ALA A 367 1.56 1.80 4.55
CA ALA A 367 0.46 1.07 3.92
C ALA A 367 -0.74 1.98 3.69
N LEU A 368 -1.47 1.69 2.61
CA LEU A 368 -2.74 2.34 2.33
C LEU A 368 -3.88 1.59 3.01
N ALA A 369 -4.70 2.32 3.74
CA ALA A 369 -6.01 1.85 4.15
C ALA A 369 -7.08 2.76 3.54
N PRO A 370 -8.23 2.20 3.12
CA PRO A 370 -9.41 3.01 2.87
C PRO A 370 -9.67 3.92 4.07
N SER A 371 -9.72 5.23 3.86
CA SER A 371 -10.23 6.15 4.88
C SER A 371 -11.61 5.64 5.24
N GLY A 372 -11.81 5.24 6.50
CA GLY A 372 -13.01 4.54 6.93
C GLY A 372 -14.23 5.16 6.27
N VAL A 373 -14.85 4.41 5.35
CA VAL A 373 -16.12 4.82 4.75
C VAL A 373 -17.02 4.96 5.96
N GLY A 374 -17.23 6.20 6.41
CA GLY A 374 -18.18 6.48 7.46
C GLY A 374 -19.45 5.81 6.98
N VAL A 375 -19.85 4.74 7.70
CA VAL A 375 -20.98 3.87 7.35
C VAL A 375 -22.00 4.76 6.71
N ALA A 376 -22.21 4.63 5.39
CA ALA A 376 -23.08 5.54 4.65
C ALA A 376 -24.34 5.63 5.49
N THR A 377 -24.56 6.79 6.14
CA THR A 377 -25.62 6.89 7.13
C THR A 377 -26.86 6.52 6.39
N VAL A 378 -27.42 5.34 6.66
CA VAL A 378 -28.69 4.91 6.08
C VAL A 378 -29.59 6.10 6.33
N PRO A 379 -30.06 6.80 5.28
CA PRO A 379 -30.83 8.01 5.50
C PRO A 379 -31.95 7.62 6.44
N GLU A 380 -32.01 8.30 7.59
CA GLU A 380 -33.02 8.08 8.63
C GLU A 380 -34.34 7.71 7.96
N PRO A 381 -35.07 6.66 8.39
CA PRO A 381 -36.27 6.19 7.69
C PRO A 381 -37.27 7.31 7.37
N ALA A 382 -37.26 8.40 8.14
CA ALA A 382 -37.97 9.63 7.85
C ALA A 382 -37.65 10.27 6.49
N THR A 383 -36.39 10.29 6.06
CA THR A 383 -35.93 10.89 4.79
C THR A 383 -36.40 10.07 3.59
N VAL A 384 -36.37 8.74 3.68
CA VAL A 384 -36.90 7.83 2.65
C VAL A 384 -38.43 7.94 2.56
N VAL A 385 -39.11 8.04 3.71
CA VAL A 385 -40.57 8.25 3.76
C VAL A 385 -40.97 9.61 3.18
N LEU A 386 -40.21 10.68 3.46
CA LEU A 386 -40.46 12.01 2.89
C LEU A 386 -40.23 12.04 1.37
N ALA A 387 -39.20 11.36 0.86
CA ALA A 387 -38.96 11.22 -0.57
C ALA A 387 -40.09 10.44 -1.28
N LEU A 388 -40.57 9.35 -0.68
CA LEU A 388 -41.69 8.57 -1.21
C LEU A 388 -43.03 9.34 -1.16
N ILE A 389 -43.27 10.13 -0.11
CA ILE A 389 -44.46 10.99 -0.01
C ILE A 389 -44.40 12.11 -1.07
N ALA A 390 -43.23 12.72 -1.30
CA ALA A 390 -43.05 13.74 -2.32
C ALA A 390 -43.27 13.19 -3.73
N ALA A 391 -42.76 11.98 -4.03
CA ALA A 391 -42.97 11.30 -5.30
C ALA A 391 -44.46 10.93 -5.52
N ALA A 392 -45.14 10.43 -4.48
CA ALA A 392 -46.57 10.12 -4.56
C ALA A 392 -47.45 11.37 -4.72
N ALA A 393 -47.07 12.49 -4.09
CA ALA A 393 -47.76 13.77 -4.24
C ALA A 393 -47.57 14.40 -5.63
N ALA A 394 -46.39 14.23 -6.24
CA ALA A 394 -46.12 14.65 -7.62
C ALA A 394 -46.96 13.85 -8.62
N CYS A 395 -47.09 12.53 -8.44
CA CYS A 395 -47.94 11.69 -9.28
C CYS A 395 -49.45 12.03 -9.15
N ARG A 396 -49.94 12.39 -7.96
CA ARG A 396 -51.35 12.78 -7.76
C ARG A 396 -51.72 14.16 -8.31
N ARG A 397 -50.75 15.04 -8.55
CA ARG A 397 -51.00 16.34 -9.22
C ARG A 397 -50.96 16.25 -10.75
N ALA A 398 -50.50 15.13 -11.30
CA ALA A 398 -50.38 14.89 -12.74
C ALA A 398 -51.53 14.05 -13.33
N SER A 399 -52.44 13.54 -12.49
CA SER A 399 -53.72 12.93 -12.86
C SER A 399 -54.87 13.91 -12.69
#